data_AF-A0A4S4M3Y4-F1
#
_entry.id   AF-A0A4S4M3Y4-F1
#
_cell.length_a   1.000
_cell.length_b   1.000
_cell.length_c   1.000
_cell.angle_alpha   90.00
_cell.angle_beta   90.00
_cell.angle_gamma   90.00
#
_symmetry.space_group_name_H-M   'P 1'
#
loop_
_entity.id
_entity.type
_entity.pdbx_description
1 polymer ?
#
loop_
_entity_poly.entity_id
_entity_poly.type
_entity_poly.pdbx_seq_one_letter_code
_entity_poly.pdbx_strand_id
1 'polypeptide(L)'
;MVWLVWDNIRQAFAALKIVSAKSSTNARNNELQVLYRILAGSGPGKDFVVQLLDSFTHHGPNGSHLCIVTELAGPNLAEDIEDMEDDPVVYLHQHLPSALARRFAAQVIQGV
;
A
#
# COMPACT_ATOMS: atom_id res chain seq x y z
N MET A 1 -1.12 2.62 -11.79
CA MET A 1 0.07 1.74 -11.86
C MET A 1 0.95 2.02 -10.66
N VAL A 2 1.63 1.02 -10.12
CA VAL A 2 2.54 1.15 -8.96
C VAL A 2 3.93 0.69 -9.38
N TRP A 3 4.96 1.42 -8.96
CA TRP A 3 6.36 1.16 -9.28
C TRP A 3 7.20 1.11 -8.01
N LEU A 4 8.15 0.19 -7.96
CA LEU A 4 9.25 0.23 -7.00
C LEU A 4 10.23 1.33 -7.43
N VAL A 5 10.54 2.27 -6.53
CA VAL A 5 11.46 3.37 -6.80
C VAL A 5 12.48 3.53 -5.67
N TRP A 6 13.64 4.09 -6.00
CA TRP A 6 14.65 4.49 -5.01
C TRP A 6 14.52 5.99 -4.70
N ASP A 7 14.25 6.33 -3.44
CA ASP A 7 14.20 7.71 -2.96
C ASP A 7 15.62 8.20 -2.60
N ASN A 8 16.16 9.11 -3.41
CA ASN A 8 17.50 9.66 -3.20
C ASN A 8 17.60 10.61 -1.99
N ILE A 9 16.49 11.15 -1.49
CA ILE A 9 16.48 12.02 -0.31
C ILE A 9 16.47 11.17 0.95
N ARG A 10 15.62 10.15 1.00
CA ARG A 10 15.49 9.24 2.15
C ARG A 10 16.49 8.09 2.15
N GLN A 11 17.17 7.85 1.03
CA GLN A 11 18.08 6.72 0.82
C GLN A 11 17.40 5.37 1.12
N ALA A 12 16.19 5.20 0.61
CA ALA A 12 15.36 4.02 0.84
C ALA A 12 14.45 3.73 -0.36
N PHE A 13 13.96 2.49 -0.47
CA PHE A 13 12.95 2.15 -1.45
C PHE A 13 11.55 2.64 -1.06
N ALA A 14 10.73 2.98 -2.04
CA ALA A 14 9.35 3.41 -1.88
C ALA A 14 8.45 2.84 -2.99
N ALA A 15 7.13 2.88 -2.76
CA ALA A 15 6.14 2.58 -3.78
C ALA A 15 5.61 3.88 -4.40
N LEU A 16 5.74 4.03 -5.72
CA LEU A 16 5.22 5.16 -6.49
C LEU A 16 3.97 4.74 -7.26
N LYS A 17 2.81 5.24 -6.83
CA LYS A 17 1.55 5.10 -7.56
C LYS A 17 1.34 6.28 -8.50
N ILE A 18 1.26 6.00 -9.79
CA ILE A 18 0.93 6.99 -10.83
C ILE A 18 -0.53 6.81 -11.22
N VAL A 19 -1.33 7.85 -10.97
CA VAL A 19 -2.74 7.93 -11.33
C VAL A 19 -2.87 8.40 -12.78
N SER A 20 -3.87 7.88 -13.51
CA SER A 20 -4.11 8.32 -14.89
C SER A 20 -4.44 9.82 -14.93
N ALA A 21 -4.08 10.50 -16.01
CA ALA A 21 -4.34 11.94 -16.13
C ALA A 21 -5.84 12.27 -16.00
N LYS A 22 -6.69 11.48 -16.67
CA LYS A 22 -8.16 11.59 -16.61
C LYS A 22 -8.70 11.46 -15.17
N SER A 23 -8.16 10.52 -14.39
CA SER A 23 -8.55 10.34 -12.99
C SER A 23 -7.97 11.43 -12.08
N SER A 24 -6.82 11.98 -12.43
CA SER A 24 -6.13 13.01 -11.65
C SER A 24 -6.86 14.35 -11.69
N THR A 25 -7.50 14.67 -12.82
CA THR A 25 -8.31 15.89 -13.00
C THR A 25 -9.68 15.81 -12.31
N ASN A 26 -10.16 14.62 -11.95
CA ASN A 26 -11.40 14.48 -11.21
C ASN A 26 -11.17 14.88 -9.75
N ALA A 27 -11.80 15.99 -9.33
CA ALA A 27 -11.64 16.69 -8.05
C ALA A 27 -11.96 15.89 -6.75
N ARG A 28 -12.06 14.56 -6.83
CA ARG A 28 -12.29 13.65 -5.70
C ARG A 28 -11.26 12.53 -5.69
N ASN A 29 -9.98 12.88 -5.60
CA ASN A 29 -8.96 11.92 -5.20
C ASN A 29 -9.10 11.64 -3.69
N ASN A 30 -10.15 10.88 -3.35
CA ASN A 30 -10.47 10.49 -1.98
C ASN A 30 -9.28 9.78 -1.31
N GLU A 31 -8.51 9.02 -2.10
CA GLU A 31 -7.35 8.28 -1.62
C GLU A 31 -6.28 9.19 -1.00
N LEU A 32 -5.84 10.24 -1.72
CA LEU A 32 -4.83 11.17 -1.19
C LEU A 32 -5.33 11.89 0.06
N GLN A 33 -6.61 12.27 0.09
CA GLN A 33 -7.21 12.91 1.27
C GLN A 33 -7.25 11.97 2.47
N VAL A 34 -7.59 10.70 2.29
CA VAL A 34 -7.58 9.69 3.34
C VAL A 34 -6.15 9.46 3.85
N LEU A 35 -5.18 9.33 2.96
CA LEU A 35 -3.77 9.19 3.31
C LEU A 35 -3.23 10.39 4.12
N TYR A 36 -3.59 11.62 3.75
CA TYR A 36 -3.24 12.79 4.56
C TYR A 36 -3.88 12.78 5.95
N ARG A 37 -5.12 12.31 6.08
CA ARG A 37 -5.78 12.17 7.39
C ARG A 37 -5.09 11.13 8.26
N ILE A 38 -4.69 9.99 7.69
CA ILE A 38 -3.91 8.96 8.39
C ILE A 38 -2.56 9.53 8.83
N LEU A 39 -1.86 10.24 7.94
CA LEU A 39 -0.56 10.86 8.22
C LEU A 39 -0.66 11.88 9.37
N ALA A 40 -1.71 12.71 9.39
CA ALA A 40 -1.98 13.67 10.45
C ALA A 40 -2.50 13.04 11.75
N GLY A 41 -3.07 11.84 11.66
CA GLY A 41 -3.55 11.08 12.80
C GLY A 41 -2.41 10.59 13.71
N SER A 42 -2.80 10.23 14.94
CA SER A 42 -1.92 9.62 15.93
C SER A 42 -2.64 8.45 16.60
N GLY A 43 -1.90 7.40 16.95
CA GLY A 43 -2.44 6.21 17.59
C GLY A 43 -1.65 4.95 17.21
N PRO A 44 -1.75 3.87 18.01
CA PRO A 44 -1.00 2.63 17.78
C PRO A 44 -1.41 1.91 16.49
N GLY A 45 -2.61 2.19 15.97
CA GLY A 45 -3.11 1.65 14.70
C GLY A 45 -2.38 2.16 13.46
N LYS A 46 -1.70 3.30 13.58
CA LYS A 46 -1.07 3.99 12.44
C LYS A 46 0.00 3.12 11.77
N ASP A 47 0.75 2.37 12.56
CA ASP A 47 1.83 1.50 12.06
C ASP A 47 1.31 0.29 11.26
N PHE A 48 -0.01 0.02 11.30
CA PHE A 48 -0.67 -1.05 10.54
C PHE A 48 -1.40 -0.53 9.30
N VAL A 49 -1.23 0.75 8.96
CA VAL A 49 -1.78 1.37 7.75
C VAL A 49 -0.64 1.96 6.94
N VAL A 50 -0.69 1.80 5.62
CA VAL A 50 0.34 2.34 4.73
C VAL A 50 0.52 3.84 4.90
N GLN A 51 1.76 4.27 5.09
CA GLN A 51 2.11 5.67 5.31
C GLN A 51 2.40 6.41 3.99
N LEU A 52 1.85 7.62 3.88
CA LEU A 52 2.18 8.57 2.83
C LEU A 52 3.55 9.19 3.10
N LEU A 53 4.45 9.09 2.12
CA LEU A 53 5.77 9.72 2.16
C LEU A 53 5.79 11.05 1.41
N ASP A 54 5.14 11.12 0.25
CA ASP A 54 5.07 12.33 -0.58
C ASP A 54 3.91 12.25 -1.59
N SER A 55 3.54 13.38 -2.17
CA SER A 55 2.68 13.41 -3.36
C SER A 55 3.00 14.61 -4.24
N PHE A 56 2.97 14.41 -5.55
CA PHE A 56 3.28 15.45 -6.53
C PHE A 56 2.49 15.27 -7.82
N THR A 57 2.49 16.29 -8.66
CA THR A 57 1.86 16.24 -9.99
C THR A 57 2.93 16.17 -11.07
N HIS A 58 2.89 15.12 -11.90
CA HIS A 58 3.76 14.95 -13.06
C HIS A 58 3.01 15.33 -14.35
N HIS A 59 3.58 16.22 -15.16
CA HIS A 59 3.01 16.61 -16.45
C HIS A 59 3.57 15.71 -17.55
N GLY A 60 2.71 14.88 -18.11
CA GLY A 60 3.05 13.98 -19.20
C GLY A 60 2.34 14.34 -20.51
N PRO A 61 2.61 13.59 -21.60
CA PRO A 61 1.99 13.82 -22.90
C PRO A 61 0.46 13.66 -22.88
N ASN A 62 -0.08 12.94 -21.90
CA ASN A 62 -1.52 12.68 -21.74
C ASN A 62 -2.20 13.62 -20.73
N GLY A 63 -1.49 14.63 -20.20
CA GLY A 63 -1.98 15.57 -19.20
C GLY A 63 -1.27 15.45 -17.85
N SER A 64 -1.89 16.00 -16.81
CA SER A 64 -1.34 16.01 -15.45
C SER A 64 -1.71 14.74 -14.68
N HIS A 65 -0.71 14.06 -14.14
CA HIS A 65 -0.82 12.81 -13.39
C HIS A 65 -0.53 13.07 -11.91
N LEU A 66 -1.44 12.67 -11.02
CA LEU A 66 -1.18 12.61 -9.59
C LEU A 66 -0.27 11.41 -9.30
N CYS A 67 0.84 11.68 -8.63
CA CYS A 67 1.78 10.71 -8.12
C CYS A 67 1.68 10.66 -6.60
N ILE A 68 1.48 9.47 -6.06
CA ILE A 68 1.39 9.21 -4.62
C ILE A 68 2.55 8.30 -4.25
N VAL A 69 3.37 8.72 -3.28
CA VAL A 69 4.53 7.97 -2.80
C VAL A 69 4.22 7.45 -1.41
N THR A 70 4.28 6.14 -1.24
CA THR A 70 4.09 5.48 0.06
C THR A 70 5.30 4.66 0.43
N GLU A 71 5.37 4.22 1.69
CA GLU A 71 6.28 3.15 2.08
C GLU A 71 6.00 1.86 1.30
N LEU A 72 6.96 0.94 1.34
CA LEU A 72 6.78 -0.41 0.82
C LEU A 72 6.02 -1.28 1.82
N ALA A 73 4.87 -1.82 1.38
CA ALA A 73 4.06 -2.72 2.20
C ALA A 73 4.36 -4.22 1.97
N GLY A 74 4.95 -4.59 0.82
CA GLY A 74 5.17 -5.98 0.43
C GLY A 74 4.04 -6.57 -0.42
N PRO A 75 4.05 -7.89 -0.68
CA PRO A 75 2.99 -8.61 -1.35
C PRO A 75 1.65 -8.47 -0.64
N ASN A 76 0.57 -8.69 -1.36
CA ASN A 76 -0.74 -8.81 -0.73
C ASN A 76 -0.98 -10.24 -0.22
N LEU A 77 -1.91 -10.40 0.71
CA LEU A 77 -2.16 -11.69 1.36
C LEU A 77 -2.53 -12.83 0.38
N ALA A 78 -3.16 -12.52 -0.76
CA ALA A 78 -3.48 -13.55 -1.75
C ALA A 78 -2.21 -14.08 -2.42
N GLU A 79 -1.27 -13.20 -2.78
CA GLU A 79 0.05 -13.59 -3.31
C GLU A 79 0.82 -14.45 -2.29
N ASP A 80 0.81 -14.06 -1.01
CA ASP A 80 1.44 -14.87 0.05
C ASP A 80 0.78 -16.26 0.18
N ILE A 81 -0.54 -16.37 0.05
CA ILE A 81 -1.24 -17.65 0.12
C ILE A 81 -0.89 -18.53 -1.09
N GLU A 82 -0.86 -17.94 -2.29
CA GLU A 82 -0.50 -18.62 -3.54
C GLU A 82 0.94 -19.15 -3.48
N ASP A 83 1.91 -18.35 -3.02
CA ASP A 83 3.31 -18.77 -2.86
C ASP A 83 3.47 -19.91 -1.83
N MET A 84 2.59 -19.98 -0.84
CA MET A 84 2.58 -21.06 0.15
C MET A 84 1.97 -22.36 -0.37
N GLU A 85 1.30 -22.36 -1.53
CA GLU A 85 0.71 -23.58 -2.09
C GLU A 85 1.78 -24.62 -2.45
N ASP A 86 3.02 -24.25 -2.77
CA ASP A 86 4.10 -25.23 -2.99
C ASP A 86 4.54 -26.01 -1.73
N ASP A 87 4.03 -25.65 -0.53
CA ASP A 87 4.26 -26.39 0.72
C ASP A 87 3.20 -27.50 0.93
N PRO A 88 3.60 -28.78 1.02
CA PRO A 88 2.68 -29.92 1.17
C PRO A 88 1.83 -29.89 2.44
N VAL A 89 2.20 -29.11 3.47
CA VAL A 89 1.41 -28.91 4.70
C VAL A 89 0.31 -27.87 4.50
N VAL A 90 0.54 -26.86 3.67
CA VAL A 90 -0.41 -25.77 3.38
C VAL A 90 -1.42 -26.21 2.32
N TYR A 91 -0.98 -27.03 1.35
CA TYR A 91 -1.83 -27.64 0.31
C TYR A 91 -3.07 -28.34 0.87
N LEU A 92 -2.94 -28.97 2.04
CA LEU A 92 -4.03 -29.73 2.67
C LEU A 92 -5.11 -28.85 3.30
N HIS A 93 -4.78 -27.58 3.58
CA HIS A 93 -5.64 -26.70 4.36
C HIS A 93 -6.07 -25.43 3.62
N GLN A 94 -5.45 -25.02 2.50
CA GLN A 94 -5.82 -23.81 1.72
C GLN A 94 -6.00 -22.54 2.60
N HIS A 95 -5.38 -22.53 3.78
CA HIS A 95 -5.64 -21.55 4.81
C HIS A 95 -4.33 -21.21 5.49
N LEU A 96 -4.16 -19.91 5.80
CA LEU A 96 -3.07 -19.43 6.62
C LEU A 96 -3.04 -20.20 7.94
N PRO A 97 -1.85 -20.60 8.44
CA PRO A 97 -1.72 -21.17 9.77
C PRO A 97 -2.41 -20.28 10.81
N SER A 98 -3.17 -20.88 11.74
CA SER A 98 -4.04 -20.15 12.66
C SER A 98 -3.33 -19.07 13.48
N ALA A 99 -2.04 -19.26 13.76
CA ALA A 99 -1.20 -18.25 14.40
C ALA A 99 -0.97 -17.01 13.54
N LEU A 100 -0.73 -17.19 12.24
CA LEU A 100 -0.53 -16.11 11.28
C LEU A 100 -1.86 -15.39 11.00
N ALA A 101 -2.94 -16.15 10.78
CA ALA A 101 -4.28 -15.61 10.58
C ALA A 101 -4.72 -14.71 11.76
N ARG A 102 -4.47 -15.15 13.01
CA ARG A 102 -4.79 -14.37 14.21
C ARG A 102 -3.96 -13.09 14.30
N ARG A 103 -2.66 -13.14 13.98
CA ARG A 103 -1.80 -11.96 13.99
C ARG A 103 -2.24 -10.94 12.94
N PHE A 104 -2.50 -11.41 11.72
CA PHE A 104 -3.01 -10.56 10.63
C PHE A 104 -4.34 -9.91 11.01
N ALA A 105 -5.32 -10.68 11.49
CA ALA A 105 -6.61 -10.15 11.94
C ALA A 105 -6.45 -9.11 13.05
N ALA A 106 -5.55 -9.34 14.02
CA ALA A 106 -5.29 -8.39 15.10
C ALA A 106 -4.68 -7.08 14.60
N GLN A 107 -3.83 -7.11 13.56
CA GLN A 107 -3.25 -5.91 12.94
C GLN A 107 -4.28 -5.16 12.09
N VAL A 108 -5.10 -5.87 11.32
CA VAL A 108 -6.21 -5.27 10.55
C VAL A 108 -7.18 -4.53 11.48
N ILE A 109 -7.57 -5.13 12.60
CA ILE A 109 -8.47 -4.48 13.58
C ILE A 109 -7.83 -3.22 14.18
N GLN A 110 -6.52 -3.22 14.41
CA GLN A 110 -5.82 -2.06 14.95
C GLN A 110 -5.71 -0.91 13.94
N GLY A 111 -5.64 -1.21 12.64
CA GLY A 111 -5.53 -0.20 11.58
C GLY A 111 -6.85 0.45 11.14
N VAL A 112 -8.01 0.02 11.64
CA VAL A 112 -9.36 0.51 11.26
C VAL A 112 -9.89 1.55 12.23
#